data_AF-A0A562IEI9-F1
#
_entry.id   AF-A0A562IEI9-F1
#
_cell.length_a   1.000
_cell.length_b   1.000
_cell.length_c   1.000
_cell.angle_alpha   90.00
_cell.angle_beta   90.00
_cell.angle_gamma   90.00
#
_symmetry.space_group_name_H-M   'P 1'
#
loop_
_entity.id
_entity.type
_entity.pdbx_description
1 polymer ?
#
loop_
_entity_poly.entity_id
_entity_poly.type
_entity_poly.pdbx_seq_one_letter_code
_entity_poly.pdbx_strand_id
1 'polypeptide(L)' 'MDLTGSPSFCRMAQQARYHGFTNILGPGYPAHDDHTHLGNSPSQSWSAPSCGI' A
#
# COMPACT_ATOMS: atom_id res chain seq x y z
N MET A 1 2.92 13.45 22.70
CA MET A 1 1.99 13.77 21.60
C MET A 1 2.35 12.88 20.44
N ASP A 2 1.42 12.10 19.91
CA ASP A 2 1.59 11.42 18.62
C ASP A 2 1.31 12.45 17.50
N LEU A 3 2.28 12.64 16.61
CA LEU A 3 2.20 13.62 15.51
C LEU A 3 1.79 12.98 14.17
N THR A 4 1.70 11.65 14.10
CA THR A 4 1.52 10.92 12.84
C THR A 4 0.31 9.99 12.84
N GLY A 5 -0.16 9.57 14.02
CA GLY A 5 -1.19 8.55 14.12
C GLY A 5 -0.68 7.16 13.71
N SER A 6 -1.59 6.19 13.69
CA SER A 6 -1.39 4.87 13.07
C SER A 6 -2.32 4.75 11.86
N PRO A 7 -1.85 5.06 10.64
CA PRO A 7 -2.68 4.97 9.45
C PRO A 7 -3.10 3.51 9.18
N SER A 8 -4.29 3.32 8.61
CA SER A 8 -4.71 2.00 8.14
C SER A 8 -3.85 1.53 6.97
N PHE A 9 -3.76 0.22 6.76
CA PHE A 9 -3.09 -0.38 5.59
C PHE A 9 -3.61 0.19 4.27
N CYS A 10 -4.93 0.35 4.14
CA CYS A 10 -5.51 1.00 2.97
C CYS A 10 -5.06 2.45 2.79
N ARG A 11 -4.95 3.23 3.88
CA ARG A 11 -4.46 4.61 3.79
C ARG A 11 -3.01 4.63 3.29
N MET A 12 -2.16 3.73 3.78
CA MET A 12 -0.77 3.63 3.32
C MET A 12 -0.69 3.25 1.84
N ALA A 13 -1.41 2.21 1.40
CA ALA A 13 -1.42 1.78 0.00
C ALA A 13 -1.91 2.89 -0.95
N GLN A 14 -2.95 3.63 -0.55
CA GLN A 14 -3.52 4.71 -1.37
C GLN A 14 -2.58 5.90 -1.54
N GLN A 15 -1.87 6.28 -0.47
CA GLN A 15 -0.92 7.40 -0.51
C GLN A 15 0.35 7.01 -1.27
N ALA A 16 0.85 5.77 -1.11
CA ALA A 16 2.08 5.30 -1.75
C ALA A 16 2.11 5.48 -3.28
N ARG A 17 0.94 5.49 -3.94
CA ARG A 17 0.78 5.79 -5.38
C ARG A 17 1.36 7.13 -5.80
N TYR A 18 1.48 8.08 -4.88
CA TYR A 18 1.97 9.44 -5.13
C TYR A 18 3.39 9.68 -4.58
N HIS A 19 4.06 8.65 -4.08
CA HIS A 19 5.38 8.76 -3.43
C HIS A 19 6.48 7.91 -4.11
N GLY A 20 6.28 7.52 -5.38
CA GLY A 20 7.34 6.92 -6.21
C GLY A 20 7.51 5.40 -6.08
N PHE A 21 6.58 4.71 -5.41
CA PHE A 21 6.58 3.24 -5.35
C PHE A 21 6.00 2.64 -6.62
N THR A 22 6.78 1.80 -7.30
CA THR A 22 6.31 1.08 -8.50
C THR A 22 5.67 -0.27 -8.14
N ASN A 23 5.91 -0.83 -6.96
CA ASN A 23 5.23 -2.02 -6.45
C ASN A 23 4.45 -1.72 -5.17
N ILE A 24 3.13 -1.92 -5.18
CA ILE A 24 2.23 -1.69 -4.03
C ILE A 24 1.30 -2.89 -3.90
N LEU A 25 1.42 -3.65 -2.80
CA LEU A 25 0.54 -4.76 -2.48
C LEU A 25 -0.08 -4.53 -1.10
N GLY A 26 -1.37 -4.80 -0.96
CA GLY A 26 -2.08 -4.56 0.30
C GLY A 26 -3.37 -5.38 0.41
N PRO A 27 -4.26 -4.99 1.33
CA PRO A 27 -5.44 -5.79 1.65
C PRO A 27 -6.25 -6.21 0.42
N GLY A 28 -6.59 -7.49 0.39
CA GLY A 28 -7.24 -8.21 -0.71
C GLY A 28 -6.29 -8.82 -1.74
N TYR A 29 -5.00 -8.51 -1.71
CA TYR A 29 -3.98 -9.25 -2.49
C TYR A 29 -3.48 -10.44 -1.66
N PRO A 30 -3.23 -11.62 -2.27
CA PRO A 30 -2.85 -12.83 -1.53
C PRO A 30 -1.71 -12.59 -0.54
N ALA A 31 -1.91 -13.00 0.72
CA ALA A 31 -0.97 -12.84 1.84
C ALA A 31 -0.64 -11.39 2.24
N HIS A 32 -1.50 -10.40 1.94
CA HIS A 32 -1.28 -8.99 2.27
C HIS A 32 -2.47 -8.32 3.00
N ASP A 33 -3.30 -9.09 3.71
CA ASP A 33 -4.42 -8.55 4.50
C ASP A 33 -4.00 -7.94 5.85
N ASP A 34 -2.80 -8.26 6.33
CA ASP A 34 -2.27 -7.84 7.63
C ASP A 34 -1.14 -6.80 7.52
N HIS A 35 -0.79 -6.36 6.31
CA HIS A 35 0.23 -5.34 6.08
C HIS A 35 0.08 -4.64 4.73
N THR A 36 0.97 -3.69 4.44
CA THR A 36 1.10 -3.07 3.12
C THR A 36 2.55 -3.18 2.67
N HIS A 37 2.77 -3.84 1.54
CA HIS A 37 4.07 -3.94 0.90
C HIS A 37 4.28 -2.76 -0.05
N LEU A 38 5.39 -2.05 0.13
CA LEU A 38 5.83 -0.95 -0.72
C LEU A 38 7.23 -1.30 -1.26
N GLY A 39 7.44 -1.15 -2.55
CA GLY A 39 8.72 -1.44 -3.17
C GLY A 39 8.89 -0.80 -4.55
N ASN A 40 10.04 -1.08 -5.14
CA ASN A 40 10.40 -0.63 -6.47
C ASN A 40 10.75 -1.83 -7.36
N SER A 41 9.97 -2.00 -8.42
CA SER A 41 10.18 -2.93 -9.53
C SER A 41 10.41 -2.19 -10.85
N PRO A 42 11.03 -2.82 -11.87
CA PRO A 42 11.23 -2.19 -13.19
C PRO A 42 9.92 -1.74 -13.86
N SER A 43 8.83 -2.48 -13.65
CA SER A 43 7.48 -2.15 -14.12
C SER A 43 6.56 -1.81 -12.96
N GLN A 44 5.59 -0.94 -13.19
CA GLN A 44 4.58 -0.59 -12.18
C GLN A 44 3.55 -1.72 -12.03
N SER A 45 3.29 -2.13 -10.79
CA SER A 45 2.31 -3.15 -10.41
C SER A 45 1.69 -2.80 -9.06
N TRP A 46 0.41 -2.46 -9.04
CA TRP A 46 -0.33 -2.12 -7.83
C TRP A 46 -1.56 -3.03 -7.70
N SER A 47 -1.79 -3.57 -6.50
CA SER A 47 -2.99 -4.35 -6.21
C SER A 47 -3.30 -4.33 -4.71
N ALA A 48 -4.42 -3.74 -4.34
CA ALA A 48 -5.01 -3.84 -3.00
C ALA A 48 -6.54 -3.69 -3.15
N PRO A 49 -7.25 -4.73 -3.62
CA PRO A 49 -8.64 -4.61 -4.05
C PRO A 49 -9.58 -4.23 -2.90
N SER A 50 -9.30 -4.64 -1.67
CA SER A 50 -10.07 -4.22 -0.49
C SER A 50 -9.90 -2.72 -0.17
N CYS A 51 -8.93 -2.05 -0.79
CA CYS A 51 -8.60 -0.64 -0.62
C CYS A 51 -8.90 0.22 -1.85
N GLY A 52 -9.46 -0.36 -2.92
CA GLY A 52 -9.76 0.31 -4.19
C GLY A 52 -8.51 0.62 -5.03
N ILE A 53 -7.50 -0.25 -4.98
CA ILE A 53 -6.27 -0.19 -5.79
C ILE A 53 -6.15 -1.46 -6.61
#